data_AF-A0A9Q4CMF3-F1
#
_entry.id   AF-A0A9Q4CMF3-F1
#
_cell.length_a   1.000
_cell.length_b   1.000
_cell.length_c   1.000
_cell.angle_alpha   90.00
_cell.angle_beta   90.00
_cell.angle_gamma   90.00
#
_symmetry.space_group_name_H-M   'P 1'
#
loop_
_entity.id
_entity.type
_entity.pdbx_description
1 polymer ?
#
loop_
_entity_poly.entity_id
_entity_poly.type
_entity_poly.pdbx_seq_one_letter_code
_entity_poly.pdbx_strand_id
1 'polypeptide(L)'
;MSVDFLDDVIDNEQAEKQHYYESWRKAIIQIAHYYRLNISEQNILITSLWSKDMQETAVIRMMTKQAGLSYKFNAVKKYKFNTWLFPQVIEFNDGQLALLKNIDNNGNLVISYVEDDGLISVLSRSELEEKASRIVTLRPVKNAADPRMMIM
;
A
#
# COMPACT_ATOMS: atom_id res chain seq x y z
N MET A 1 -23.73 31.43 -1.18
CA MET A 1 -22.69 30.38 -1.21
C MET A 1 -21.87 30.70 -2.45
N SER A 2 -20.71 31.34 -2.27
CA SER A 2 -19.87 31.87 -3.36
C SER A 2 -19.18 30.75 -4.12
N VAL A 3 -18.87 31.00 -5.40
CA VAL A 3 -18.18 30.07 -6.31
C VAL A 3 -16.80 29.66 -5.75
N ASP A 4 -16.12 30.58 -5.05
CA ASP A 4 -14.81 30.34 -4.41
C ASP A 4 -14.79 29.16 -3.43
N PHE A 5 -15.89 28.92 -2.68
CA PHE A 5 -15.94 27.82 -1.71
C PHE A 5 -16.02 26.45 -2.38
N LEU A 6 -16.64 26.35 -3.56
CA LEU A 6 -16.75 25.09 -4.28
C LEU A 6 -15.43 24.74 -4.97
N ASP A 7 -14.73 25.73 -5.50
CA ASP A 7 -13.42 25.53 -6.13
C ASP A 7 -12.38 25.06 -5.09
N ASP A 8 -12.33 25.66 -3.90
CA ASP A 8 -11.43 25.25 -2.81
C ASP A 8 -11.68 23.79 -2.34
N VAL A 9 -12.95 23.39 -2.24
CA VAL A 9 -13.32 22.02 -1.84
C VAL A 9 -12.91 21.00 -2.90
N ILE A 10 -13.13 21.33 -4.18
CA ILE A 10 -12.77 20.47 -5.31
C ILE A 10 -11.25 20.32 -5.41
N ASP A 11 -10.50 21.40 -5.21
CA ASP A 11 -9.04 21.39 -5.24
C ASP A 11 -8.46 20.57 -4.09
N ASN A 12 -9.04 20.66 -2.88
CA ASN A 12 -8.61 19.84 -1.74
C ASN A 12 -8.89 18.35 -1.96
N GLU A 13 -10.08 17.98 -2.44
CA GLU A 13 -10.43 16.58 -2.72
C GLU A 13 -9.51 15.97 -3.80
N GLN A 14 -9.17 16.75 -4.83
CA GLN A 14 -8.19 16.32 -5.83
C GLN A 14 -6.79 16.16 -5.27
N ALA A 15 -6.34 17.06 -4.39
CA ALA A 15 -5.04 16.99 -3.74
C ALA A 15 -4.94 15.76 -2.81
N GLU A 16 -5.98 15.49 -2.01
CA GLU A 16 -6.06 14.31 -1.13
C GLU A 16 -6.01 13.01 -1.94
N LYS A 17 -6.80 12.94 -3.03
CA LYS A 17 -6.80 11.78 -3.92
C LYS A 17 -5.45 11.57 -4.61
N GLN A 18 -4.81 12.66 -5.02
CA GLN A 18 -3.48 12.60 -5.61
C GLN A 18 -2.45 12.09 -4.59
N HIS A 19 -2.48 12.61 -3.36
CA HIS A 19 -1.63 12.15 -2.27
C HIS A 19 -1.82 10.66 -1.98
N TYR A 20 -3.08 10.20 -1.91
CA TYR A 20 -3.41 8.79 -1.72
C TYR A 20 -2.81 7.88 -2.82
N TYR A 21 -2.85 8.30 -4.08
CA TYR A 21 -2.21 7.56 -5.16
C TYR A 21 -0.69 7.61 -5.10
N GLU A 22 -0.10 8.71 -4.64
CA GLU A 22 1.34 8.77 -4.39
C GLU A 22 1.77 7.79 -3.29
N SER A 23 1.02 7.70 -2.19
CA SER A 23 1.25 6.73 -1.12
C SER A 23 1.16 5.30 -1.67
N TRP A 24 0.12 4.98 -2.44
CA TRP A 24 0.02 3.66 -3.09
C TRP A 24 1.18 3.40 -4.05
N ARG A 25 1.59 4.39 -4.84
CA ARG A 25 2.76 4.28 -5.73
C ARG A 25 4.02 3.94 -4.93
N LYS A 26 4.31 4.68 -3.85
CA LYS A 26 5.46 4.45 -2.97
C LYS A 26 5.41 3.04 -2.36
N ALA A 27 4.26 2.60 -1.84
CA ALA A 27 4.10 1.27 -1.27
C ALA A 27 4.37 0.15 -2.30
N ILE A 28 3.83 0.31 -3.52
CA ILE A 28 4.03 -0.65 -4.63
C ILE A 28 5.51 -0.72 -5.02
N ILE A 29 6.18 0.43 -5.15
CA ILE A 29 7.61 0.51 -5.50
C ILE A 29 8.46 -0.14 -4.39
N GLN A 30 8.21 0.17 -3.12
CA GLN A 30 8.92 -0.42 -1.99
C GLN A 30 8.77 -1.95 -1.96
N ILE A 31 7.56 -2.48 -2.20
CA ILE A 31 7.33 -3.93 -2.25
C ILE A 31 7.96 -4.56 -3.50
N ALA A 32 7.91 -3.91 -4.66
CA ALA A 32 8.57 -4.40 -5.87
C ALA A 32 10.09 -4.51 -5.69
N HIS A 33 10.71 -3.49 -5.07
CA HIS A 33 12.14 -3.49 -4.71
C HIS A 33 12.47 -4.54 -3.67
N TYR A 34 11.59 -4.78 -2.69
CA TYR A 34 11.73 -5.89 -1.74
C TYR A 34 11.83 -7.25 -2.46
N TYR A 35 11.01 -7.44 -3.49
CA TYR A 35 11.05 -8.62 -4.35
C TYR A 35 12.11 -8.56 -5.47
N ARG A 36 12.93 -7.51 -5.50
CA ARG A 36 13.98 -7.26 -6.51
C ARG A 36 13.45 -7.27 -7.95
N LEU A 37 12.21 -6.83 -8.16
CA LEU A 37 11.63 -6.70 -9.47
C LEU A 37 12.25 -5.51 -10.21
N ASN A 38 12.58 -5.69 -11.48
CA ASN A 38 12.98 -4.57 -12.34
C ASN A 38 11.73 -3.86 -12.85
N ILE A 39 11.47 -2.65 -12.35
CA ILE A 39 10.26 -1.87 -12.63
C ILE A 39 10.59 -0.53 -13.29
N SER A 40 9.66 -0.01 -14.09
CA SER A 40 9.71 1.38 -14.56
C SER A 40 8.87 2.25 -13.63
N GLU A 41 9.52 2.92 -12.67
CA GLU A 41 8.83 3.82 -11.73
C GLU A 41 8.09 4.95 -12.47
N GLN A 42 8.62 5.42 -13.59
CA GLN A 42 7.99 6.44 -14.42
C GLN A 42 6.64 6.00 -15.01
N ASN A 43 6.53 4.73 -15.43
CA ASN A 43 5.26 4.22 -15.95
C ASN A 43 4.20 4.14 -14.85
N ILE A 44 4.62 3.79 -13.63
CA ILE A 44 3.74 3.75 -12.46
C ILE A 44 3.30 5.17 -12.09
N LEU A 45 4.22 6.16 -12.14
CA LEU A 45 3.91 7.58 -11.95
C LEU A 45 2.86 8.07 -12.95
N ILE A 46 3.06 7.84 -14.24
CA ILE A 46 2.10 8.24 -15.28
C ILE A 46 0.71 7.68 -14.98
N THR A 47 0.63 6.43 -14.56
CA THR A 47 -0.65 5.79 -14.20
C THR A 47 -1.31 6.43 -12.98
N SER A 48 -0.55 6.83 -11.96
CA SER A 48 -1.11 7.56 -10.81
C SER A 48 -1.70 8.92 -11.20
N LEU A 49 -1.13 9.58 -12.21
CA LEU A 49 -1.54 10.91 -12.67
C LEU A 49 -2.80 10.87 -13.56
N TRP A 50 -3.06 9.75 -14.24
CA TRP A 50 -4.16 9.60 -15.21
C TRP A 50 -5.40 8.97 -14.55
N SER A 51 -5.71 9.41 -13.34
CA SER A 51 -6.71 8.79 -12.45
C SER A 51 -8.08 9.48 -12.44
N LYS A 52 -8.23 10.60 -13.17
CA LYS A 52 -9.33 11.57 -13.01
C LYS A 52 -10.73 10.95 -13.13
N ASP A 53 -10.93 10.02 -14.05
CA ASP A 53 -12.23 9.36 -14.32
C ASP A 53 -12.28 7.89 -13.89
N MET A 54 -11.25 7.41 -13.18
CA MET A 54 -11.11 6.00 -12.81
C MET A 54 -11.51 5.74 -11.37
N GLN A 55 -12.12 4.57 -11.12
CA GLN A 55 -12.30 4.07 -9.77
C GLN A 55 -10.93 3.85 -9.12
N GLU A 56 -10.77 4.26 -7.86
CA GLU A 56 -9.49 4.19 -7.12
C GLU A 56 -8.85 2.80 -7.15
N THR A 57 -9.66 1.76 -6.92
CA THR A 57 -9.19 0.37 -6.95
C THR A 57 -8.69 -0.06 -8.32
N ALA A 58 -9.20 0.53 -9.41
CA ALA A 58 -8.74 0.27 -10.77
C ALA A 58 -7.34 0.90 -10.99
N VAL A 59 -7.16 2.14 -10.55
CA VAL A 59 -5.86 2.84 -10.61
C VAL A 59 -4.78 2.07 -9.84
N ILE A 60 -5.08 1.67 -8.60
CA ILE A 60 -4.16 0.89 -7.76
C ILE A 60 -3.81 -0.46 -8.42
N ARG A 61 -4.80 -1.17 -8.97
CA ARG A 61 -4.57 -2.44 -9.67
C ARG A 61 -3.72 -2.26 -10.93
N MET A 62 -3.88 -1.17 -11.66
CA MET A 62 -3.06 -0.86 -12.83
C MET A 62 -1.61 -0.60 -12.43
N MET A 63 -1.37 0.23 -11.42
CA MET A 63 -0.03 0.46 -10.86
C MET A 63 0.62 -0.86 -10.39
N THR A 64 -0.15 -1.69 -9.67
CA THR A 64 0.31 -2.99 -9.18
C THR A 64 0.71 -3.93 -10.33
N LYS A 65 -0.12 -4.00 -11.38
CA LYS A 65 0.14 -4.84 -12.55
C LYS A 65 1.38 -4.37 -13.31
N GLN A 66 1.59 -3.06 -13.45
CA GLN A 66 2.79 -2.50 -14.09
C GLN A 66 4.06 -2.82 -13.31
N ALA A 67 3.98 -2.90 -11.98
CA ALA A 67 5.07 -3.34 -11.13
C ALA A 67 5.32 -4.87 -11.17
N GLY A 68 4.56 -5.63 -11.97
CA GLY A 68 4.69 -7.10 -12.02
C GLY A 68 4.14 -7.81 -10.78
N LEU A 69 3.29 -7.11 -10.00
CA LEU A 69 2.68 -7.61 -8.78
C LEU A 69 1.21 -8.00 -9.02
N SER A 70 0.73 -8.92 -8.20
CA SER A 70 -0.67 -9.28 -8.03
C SER A 70 -1.26 -8.49 -6.87
N TYR A 71 -2.57 -8.25 -6.89
CA TYR A 71 -3.30 -7.53 -5.85
C TYR A 71 -4.33 -8.45 -5.20
N LYS A 72 -4.21 -8.70 -3.89
CA LYS A 72 -5.21 -9.43 -3.11
C LYS A 72 -5.65 -8.63 -1.89
N PHE A 73 -6.94 -8.31 -1.85
CA PHE A 73 -7.61 -7.72 -0.71
C PHE A 73 -7.92 -8.77 0.35
N ASN A 74 -7.77 -8.39 1.63
CA ASN A 74 -8.20 -9.18 2.77
C ASN A 74 -8.89 -8.25 3.79
N ALA A 75 -10.03 -8.70 4.33
CA ALA A 75 -10.69 -8.02 5.42
C ALA A 75 -9.84 -8.09 6.69
N VAL A 76 -9.79 -7.00 7.47
CA VAL A 76 -9.00 -6.89 8.70
C VAL A 76 -9.50 -7.86 9.77
N LYS A 77 -10.82 -7.90 9.94
CA LYS A 77 -11.47 -8.73 10.96
C LYS A 77 -11.13 -10.20 10.74
N LYS A 78 -10.56 -10.83 11.76
CA LYS A 78 -10.10 -12.24 11.75
C LYS A 78 -8.95 -12.54 10.79
N TYR A 79 -8.28 -11.54 10.21
CA TYR A 79 -7.11 -11.80 9.37
C TYR A 79 -6.00 -12.46 10.21
N LYS A 80 -5.57 -13.66 9.86
CA LYS A 80 -4.44 -14.30 10.51
C LYS A 80 -3.19 -13.97 9.74
N PHE A 81 -2.31 -13.18 10.36
CA PHE A 81 -1.02 -12.88 9.78
C PHE A 81 -0.17 -14.15 9.73
N ASN A 82 0.50 -14.32 8.59
CA ASN A 82 1.53 -15.31 8.40
C ASN A 82 2.77 -14.54 7.99
N THR A 83 3.84 -14.63 8.76
CA THR A 83 5.10 -13.90 8.51
C THR A 83 5.71 -14.22 7.16
N TRP A 84 5.40 -15.40 6.59
CA TRP A 84 5.75 -15.78 5.23
C TRP A 84 5.10 -14.88 4.15
N LEU A 85 4.01 -14.19 4.50
CA LEU A 85 3.27 -13.30 3.62
C LEU A 85 3.78 -11.86 3.61
N PHE A 86 4.79 -11.52 4.40
CA PHE A 86 5.33 -10.16 4.49
C PHE A 86 6.30 -9.83 3.35
N PRO A 87 6.39 -8.56 2.91
CA PRO A 87 5.62 -7.41 3.40
C PRO A 87 4.18 -7.38 2.90
N GLN A 88 3.29 -6.80 3.69
CA GLN A 88 1.89 -6.52 3.31
C GLN A 88 1.57 -5.04 3.51
N VAL A 89 0.65 -4.50 2.72
CA VAL A 89 0.15 -3.14 2.90
C VAL A 89 -1.04 -3.18 3.87
N ILE A 90 -1.00 -2.33 4.88
CA ILE A 90 -2.14 -1.98 5.72
C ILE A 90 -2.62 -0.62 5.23
N GLU A 91 -3.91 -0.50 4.97
CA GLU A 91 -4.56 0.79 4.75
C GLU A 91 -5.43 1.12 5.96
N PHE A 92 -5.28 2.35 6.45
CA PHE A 92 -6.04 2.87 7.57
C PHE A 92 -7.33 3.55 7.10
N ASN A 93 -8.25 3.79 8.04
CA ASN A 93 -9.55 4.39 7.77
C ASN A 93 -9.44 5.84 7.27
N ASP A 94 -8.31 6.50 7.54
CA ASP A 94 -7.98 7.86 7.09
C ASP A 94 -7.22 7.89 5.75
N GLY A 95 -7.02 6.73 5.11
CA GLY A 95 -6.30 6.61 3.84
C GLY A 95 -4.77 6.49 3.97
N GLN A 96 -4.20 6.59 5.18
CA GLN A 96 -2.77 6.36 5.38
C GLN A 96 -2.41 4.91 5.07
N LEU A 97 -1.17 4.71 4.61
CA LEU A 97 -0.65 3.38 4.29
C LEU A 97 0.56 3.03 5.16
N ALA A 98 0.64 1.78 5.57
CA ALA A 98 1.83 1.23 6.20
C ALA A 98 2.22 -0.13 5.62
N LEU A 99 3.52 -0.40 5.60
CA LEU A 99 4.04 -1.73 5.31
C LEU A 99 4.21 -2.52 6.59
N LEU A 100 3.49 -3.63 6.69
CA LEU A 100 3.73 -4.64 7.71
C LEU A 100 4.98 -5.44 7.36
N LYS A 101 6.02 -5.30 8.19
CA LYS A 101 7.34 -5.88 7.97
C LYS A 101 7.59 -7.14 8.80
N ASN A 102 7.09 -7.16 10.03
CA ASN A 102 7.30 -8.27 10.95
C ASN A 102 6.21 -8.34 12.04
N ILE A 103 6.24 -9.40 12.85
CA ILE A 103 5.57 -9.49 14.14
C ILE A 103 6.68 -9.64 15.19
N ASP A 104 6.63 -8.85 16.25
CA ASP A 104 7.61 -8.95 17.34
C ASP A 104 7.35 -10.18 18.24
N ASN A 105 8.23 -10.41 19.21
CA ASN A 105 8.11 -11.55 20.14
C ASN A 105 6.88 -11.46 21.07
N ASN A 106 6.26 -10.27 21.18
CA ASN A 106 5.08 -10.03 21.99
C ASN A 106 3.79 -10.14 21.17
N GLY A 107 3.89 -10.44 19.86
CA GLY A 107 2.75 -10.54 18.95
C GLY A 107 2.28 -9.19 18.37
N ASN A 108 3.03 -8.11 18.57
CA ASN A 108 2.71 -6.81 17.97
C ASN A 108 3.19 -6.74 16.53
N LEU A 109 2.48 -5.95 15.74
CA LEU A 109 2.77 -5.73 14.32
C LEU A 109 3.84 -4.66 14.20
N VAL A 110 4.95 -5.02 13.56
CA VAL A 110 6.04 -4.09 13.25
C VAL A 110 5.80 -3.53 11.86
N ILE A 111 5.46 -2.25 11.82
CA ILE A 111 5.07 -1.55 10.59
C ILE A 111 6.06 -0.41 10.28
N SER A 112 6.02 0.09 9.06
CA SER A 112 6.51 1.43 8.73
C SER A 112 5.48 2.13 7.87
N TYR A 113 5.08 3.34 8.25
CA TYR A 113 4.26 4.17 7.38
C TYR A 113 5.01 4.46 6.08
N VAL A 114 4.26 4.56 4.98
CA VAL A 114 4.83 4.71 3.65
C VAL A 114 5.47 6.10 3.49
N GLU A 115 4.99 7.06 4.26
CA GLU A 115 5.40 8.45 4.30
C GLU A 115 6.63 8.70 5.20
N ASP A 116 6.90 7.80 6.15
CA ASP A 116 7.93 8.00 7.19
C ASP A 116 9.33 7.49 6.79
N ASP A 117 9.59 7.31 5.49
CA ASP A 117 10.88 6.86 4.93
C ASP A 117 11.50 5.64 5.65
N GLY A 118 10.63 4.72 6.10
CA GLY A 118 11.04 3.45 6.71
C GLY A 118 11.20 3.47 8.23
N LEU A 119 10.86 4.57 8.91
CA LEU A 119 10.75 4.60 10.37
C LEU A 119 9.85 3.47 10.87
N ILE A 120 10.30 2.79 11.92
CA ILE A 120 9.60 1.65 12.48
C ILE A 120 8.64 2.10 13.57
N SER A 121 7.41 1.65 13.45
CA SER A 121 6.34 1.80 14.45
C SER A 121 5.81 0.43 14.85
N VAL A 122 5.22 0.36 16.04
CA VAL A 122 4.61 -0.87 16.58
C VAL A 122 3.12 -0.63 16.74
N LEU A 123 2.32 -1.58 16.24
CA LEU A 123 0.86 -1.52 16.29
C LEU A 123 0.34 -2.80 16.95
N SER A 124 -0.50 -2.65 17.97
CA SER A 124 -1.17 -3.81 18.57
C SER A 124 -2.24 -4.38 17.64
N ARG A 125 -2.66 -5.62 17.91
CA ARG A 125 -3.75 -6.24 17.16
C ARG A 125 -5.07 -5.47 17.29
N SER A 126 -5.35 -4.94 18.49
CA SER A 126 -6.56 -4.17 18.76
C SER A 126 -6.58 -2.88 17.95
N GLU A 127 -5.47 -2.13 17.93
CA GLU A 127 -5.38 -0.88 17.17
C GLU A 127 -5.49 -1.11 15.67
N LEU A 128 -4.95 -2.21 15.15
CA LEU A 128 -5.16 -2.58 13.75
C LEU A 128 -6.65 -2.80 13.47
N GLU A 129 -7.36 -3.57 14.30
CA GLU A 129 -8.77 -3.88 14.07
C GLU A 129 -9.68 -2.65 14.19
N GLU A 130 -9.27 -1.65 14.96
CA GLU A 130 -9.96 -0.37 15.11
C GLU A 130 -9.67 0.59 13.95
N LYS A 131 -8.40 0.72 13.56
CA LYS A 131 -7.93 1.79 12.67
C LYS A 131 -7.76 1.36 11.21
N ALA A 132 -7.59 0.07 10.92
CA ALA A 132 -7.36 -0.41 9.56
C ALA A 132 -8.66 -0.63 8.80
N SER A 133 -8.71 -0.14 7.56
CA SER A 133 -9.79 -0.38 6.63
C SER A 133 -9.59 -1.71 5.89
N ARG A 134 -8.35 -2.01 5.48
CA ARG A 134 -8.02 -3.25 4.76
C ARG A 134 -6.56 -3.67 4.84
N ILE A 135 -6.33 -4.95 4.56
CA ILE A 135 -5.00 -5.53 4.40
C ILE A 135 -4.84 -6.00 2.96
N VAL A 136 -3.80 -5.52 2.28
CA VAL A 136 -3.51 -5.87 0.89
C VAL A 136 -2.22 -6.68 0.81
N THR A 137 -2.32 -7.83 0.15
CA THR A 137 -1.18 -8.68 -0.18
C THR A 137 -0.76 -8.39 -1.62
N LEU A 138 0.49 -7.96 -1.82
CA LEU A 138 1.10 -7.77 -3.13
C LEU A 138 2.19 -8.82 -3.35
N ARG A 139 2.12 -9.58 -4.45
CA ARG A 139 3.08 -10.66 -4.76
C ARG A 139 3.47 -10.69 -6.23
N PRO A 140 4.73 -11.02 -6.58
CA PRO A 140 5.13 -11.19 -7.99
C PRO A 140 4.20 -12.14 -8.76
N VAL A 141 3.83 -11.80 -9.99
CA VAL A 141 2.89 -12.58 -10.83
C VAL A 141 3.55 -13.80 -11.51
N LYS A 142 4.89 -13.81 -11.61
CA LYS A 142 5.69 -14.94 -12.10
C LYS A 142 6.71 -15.37 -11.03
N ASN A 143 7.29 -16.57 -11.14
CA ASN A 143 8.38 -17.15 -10.32
C ASN A 143 9.65 -16.26 -10.27
N ALA A 144 9.55 -14.99 -9.86
CA ALA A 144 10.65 -14.38 -9.14
C ALA A 144 10.79 -15.23 -7.88
N ALA A 145 11.91 -15.95 -7.76
CA ALA A 145 12.23 -16.71 -6.57
C ALA A 145 11.87 -15.84 -5.37
N ASP A 146 10.97 -16.31 -4.51
CA ASP A 146 10.69 -15.60 -3.27
C ASP A 146 12.07 -15.33 -2.64
N PRO A 147 12.46 -14.08 -2.38
CA PRO A 147 13.80 -13.78 -1.86
C PRO A 147 14.13 -14.59 -0.60
N ARG A 148 13.11 -15.11 0.10
CA ARG A 148 13.26 -16.02 1.24
C ARG A 148 13.53 -17.49 0.88
N MET A 149 13.26 -17.94 -0.34
CA MET A 149 13.62 -19.28 -0.82
C MET A 149 15.08 -19.39 -1.27
N MET A 150 15.86 -18.31 -1.21
CA MET A 150 17.30 -18.36 -1.41
C MET A 150 18.01 -18.73 -0.09
N ILE A 151 17.72 -19.90 0.48
CA ILE A 151 18.53 -20.54 1.52
C ILE A 151 18.43 -22.07 1.41
N MET A 152 19.40 -22.70 0.75
CA MET A 152 20.32 -23.71 1.33
C MET A 152 21.42 -24.05 0.34
#